data_AF-A0A7K4G395-F1
#
_entry.id   AF-A0A7K4G395-F1
#
_cell.length_a   1.000
_cell.length_b   1.000
_cell.length_c   1.000
_cell.angle_alpha   90.00
_cell.angle_beta   90.00
_cell.angle_gamma   90.00
#
_symmetry.space_group_name_H-M   'P 1'
#
loop_
_entity.id
_entity.type
_entity.pdbx_description
1 polymer ?
#
loop_
_entity_poly.entity_id
_entity_poly.type
_entity_poly.pdbx_seq_one_letter_code
_entity_poly.pdbx_strand_id
1 'polypeptide(L)' 'MVLVEKNGVKKKFDGEEVIQSIIKAGGSKDLGEDIVSRLGSKLNRTSVISTKELKKMVAQVLAEKNKTIADAYSSG' A
#
# COMPACT_ATOMS: atom_id res chain seq x y z
N MET A 1 -0.84 -12.30 10.33
CA MET A 1 -0.16 -11.00 10.48
C MET A 1 0.80 -10.79 9.33
N VAL A 2 0.62 -9.71 8.55
CA VAL A 2 1.57 -9.34 7.51
C VAL A 2 2.70 -8.53 8.14
N LEU A 3 3.94 -8.91 7.83
CA LEU A 3 5.13 -8.18 8.26
C LEU A 3 5.75 -7.47 7.06
N VAL A 4 5.97 -6.17 7.17
CA VAL A 4 6.65 -5.34 6.19
C VAL A 4 8.09 -5.18 6.64
N GLU A 5 9.04 -5.66 5.83
CA GLU A 5 10.46 -5.54 6.11
C GLU A 5 11.07 -4.31 5.42
N LYS A 6 11.78 -3.49 6.18
CA LYS A 6 12.61 -2.38 5.69
C LYS A 6 13.99 -2.47 6.34
N ASN A 7 15.04 -2.69 5.56
CA ASN A 7 16.43 -2.75 6.06
C ASN A 7 16.62 -3.75 7.23
N GLY A 8 16.01 -4.93 7.14
CA GLY A 8 16.05 -5.95 8.20
C GLY A 8 15.11 -5.71 9.38
N VAL A 9 14.41 -4.56 9.44
CA VAL A 9 13.39 -4.29 10.45
C VAL A 9 12.03 -4.75 9.95
N LYS A 10 11.43 -5.72 10.64
CA LYS A 10 10.07 -6.20 10.38
C LYS A 10 9.07 -5.42 11.21
N LYS A 11 8.19 -4.67 10.55
CA LYS A 11 7.05 -3.98 11.18
C LYS A 11 5.75 -4.64 10.78
N LYS A 12 4.72 -4.51 11.61
CA LYS A 12 3.38 -4.92 11.22
C LYS A 12 2.90 -4.03 10.08
N PHE A 13 2.22 -4.61 9.09
CA PHE A 13 1.54 -3.82 8.07
C PHE A 13 0.58 -2.82 8.71
N ASP A 14 0.77 -1.54 8.39
CA ASP A 14 -0.06 -0.44 8.83
C ASP A 14 -0.84 0.13 7.64
N GLY A 15 -2.14 -0.17 7.60
CA GLY A 15 -3.01 0.34 6.55
C GLY A 15 -3.20 1.86 6.61
N GLU A 16 -3.06 2.45 7.79
CA GLU A 16 -3.23 3.89 7.99
C GLU A 16 -2.09 4.67 7.32
N GLU A 17 -0.85 4.17 7.39
CA GLU A 17 0.28 4.74 6.65
C GLU A 17 0.04 4.72 5.13
N VAL A 18 -0.57 3.65 4.61
CA VAL A 18 -0.91 3.54 3.18
C VAL A 18 -1.98 4.56 2.80
N ILE A 19 -3.05 4.69 3.59
CA ILE A 19 -4.12 5.67 3.36
C ILE A 19 -3.56 7.09 3.35
N GLN A 20 -2.76 7.44 4.35
CA GLN A 20 -2.10 8.75 4.43
C GLN A 20 -1.21 9.04 3.23
N SER A 21 -0.47 8.04 2.76
CA SER A 21 0.38 8.17 1.58
C SER A 21 -0.42 8.37 0.29
N ILE A 22 -1.57 7.71 0.16
CA ILE A 22 -2.50 7.89 -0.97
C ILE A 22 -3.14 9.29 -0.93
N ILE A 23 -3.53 9.77 0.24
CA ILE A 23 -4.06 11.13 0.41
C ILE A 23 -3.01 12.17 0.00
N LYS A 24 -1.75 11.99 0.42
CA LYS A 24 -0.63 12.86 0.02
C LYS A 24 -0.40 12.87 -1.49
N ALA A 25 -0.66 11.75 -2.16
CA ALA A 25 -0.59 11.63 -3.62
C ALA A 25 -1.80 12.25 -4.35
N GLY A 26 -2.72 12.91 -3.64
CA GLY A 26 -3.92 13.54 -4.21
C GLY A 26 -5.14 12.62 -4.28
N GLY A 27 -5.10 11.46 -3.61
CA GLY A 27 -6.25 10.56 -3.47
C GLY A 27 -7.18 10.91 -2.31
N SER A 28 -8.32 10.23 -2.26
CA SER A 28 -9.27 10.34 -1.14
C SER A 28 -9.02 9.26 -0.08
N LYS A 29 -9.55 9.49 1.12
CA LYS A 29 -9.53 8.50 2.21
C LYS A 29 -10.22 7.20 1.79
N ASP A 30 -11.41 7.30 1.19
CA ASP A 30 -12.16 6.15 0.67
C ASP A 30 -11.36 5.32 -0.33
N LEU A 31 -10.60 5.98 -1.22
CA LEU A 31 -9.70 5.29 -2.13
C LEU A 31 -8.63 4.52 -1.34
N GLY A 32 -8.00 5.16 -0.35
CA GLY A 32 -7.03 4.49 0.52
C GLY A 32 -7.60 3.27 1.25
N GLU A 33 -8.81 3.39 1.80
CA GLU A 33 -9.47 2.29 2.53
C GLU A 33 -9.82 1.11 1.60
N ASP A 34 -10.28 1.37 0.38
CA ASP A 34 -10.51 0.33 -0.64
C ASP A 34 -9.20 -0.39 -1.00
N ILE A 35 -8.11 0.35 -1.18
CA ILE A 35 -6.79 -0.22 -1.48
C ILE A 35 -6.30 -1.11 -0.33
N VAL A 36 -6.38 -0.63 0.91
CA VAL A 36 -5.98 -1.41 2.09
C VAL A 36 -6.81 -2.69 2.23
N SER A 37 -8.12 -2.61 1.98
CA SER A 37 -9.01 -3.78 2.00
C SER A 37 -8.62 -4.83 0.95
N ARG A 38 -8.33 -4.38 -0.29
CA ARG A 38 -7.85 -5.26 -1.37
C ARG A 38 -6.48 -5.85 -1.07
N LEU A 39 -5.57 -5.07 -0.50
CA LEU A 39 -4.26 -5.55 -0.06
C LEU A 39 -4.41 -6.59 1.05
N GLY A 40 -5.28 -6.36 2.03
CA GLY A 40 -5.58 -7.35 3.08
C GLY A 40 -6.12 -8.68 2.53
N SER A 41 -6.82 -8.64 1.39
CA SER A 41 -7.30 -9.83 0.70
C SER A 41 -6.21 -10.52 -0.15
N LYS A 42 -5.26 -9.76 -0.71
CA LYS A 42 -4.12 -10.29 -1.48
C LYS A 42 -2.96 -10.77 -0.59
N LEU A 43 -2.80 -10.17 0.58
CA LEU A 43 -1.74 -10.47 1.53
C LEU A 43 -2.21 -11.59 2.47
N ASN A 44 -1.77 -12.81 2.17
CA ASN A 44 -1.99 -13.92 3.08
C ASN A 44 -1.36 -13.62 4.45
N ARG A 45 -2.06 -13.99 5.54
CA ARG A 45 -1.72 -13.66 6.93
C ARG A 45 -0.35 -14.20 7.40
N THR A 46 0.44 -14.84 6.56
CA THR A 46 1.77 -15.40 6.89
C THR A 46 2.91 -14.83 6.04
N SER A 47 2.63 -13.85 5.17
CA SER A 47 3.65 -13.26 4.29
C SER A 47 4.47 -12.18 5.02
N VAL A 48 5.80 -12.34 4.94
CA VAL A 48 6.75 -11.25 5.11
C VAL A 48 6.96 -10.65 3.73
N ILE A 49 6.67 -9.36 3.57
CA ILE A 49 6.84 -8.65 2.30
C ILE A 49 7.84 -7.52 2.51
N SER A 50 8.66 -7.21 1.51
CA SER A 50 9.52 -6.04 1.59
C SER A 50 8.71 -4.75 1.43
N THR A 51 9.22 -3.64 1.97
CA THR A 51 8.58 -2.32 1.80
C THR A 51 8.47 -1.94 0.32
N LYS A 52 9.44 -2.37 -0.51
CA LYS A 52 9.41 -2.16 -1.97
C LYS A 52 8.29 -2.95 -2.62
N GLU A 53 8.11 -4.22 -2.27
CA GLU A 53 7.00 -5.04 -2.76
C GLU A 53 5.65 -4.50 -2.30
N LEU A 54 5.55 -4.03 -1.05
CA LEU A 54 4.33 -3.38 -0.58
C LEU A 54 4.00 -2.15 -1.43
N LYS A 55 4.95 -1.23 -1.64
CA LYS A 55 4.74 -0.06 -2.51
C LYS A 55 4.31 -0.49 -3.92
N LYS A 56 4.94 -1.51 -4.49
CA LYS A 56 4.58 -2.02 -5.83
C LYS A 56 3.17 -2.59 -5.88
N MET A 57 2.76 -3.35 -4.87
CA MET A 57 1.38 -3.86 -4.76
C MET A 57 0.36 -2.74 -4.60
N VAL A 58 0.64 -1.76 -3.72
CA VAL A 58 -0.21 -0.58 -3.54
C VAL A 58 -0.36 0.16 -4.87
N ALA A 59 0.75 0.48 -5.54
CA ALA A 59 0.74 1.17 -6.83
C ALA A 59 -0.01 0.38 -7.91
N GLN A 60 0.13 -0.94 -7.94
CA GLN A 60 -0.59 -1.80 -8.89
C GLN A 60 -2.10 -1.74 -8.66
N VAL A 61 -2.57 -1.93 -7.42
CA VAL A 61 -4.00 -1.88 -7.09
C VAL A 61 -4.56 -0.46 -7.28
N LEU A 62 -3.75 0.55 -6.99
CA LEU A 62 -4.10 1.96 -7.20
C LEU A 62 -4.20 2.29 -8.69
N ALA A 63 -3.31 1.76 -9.53
CA ALA A 63 -3.34 1.94 -10.98
C ALA A 63 -4.55 1.27 -11.64
N GLU A 64 -5.08 0.18 -11.06
CA GLU A 64 -6.35 -0.43 -11.49
C GLU A 64 -7.55 0.51 -11.28
N LYS A 65 -7.47 1.47 -10.34
CA LYS A 65 -8.54 2.44 -10.07
C LYS A 65 -8.29 3.83 -10.64
N ASN A 66 -7.09 4.34 -10.47
CA ASN A 66 -6.70 5.68 -10.89
C ASN A 66 -5.19 5.73 -11.16
N LYS A 67 -4.82 5.65 -12.45
CA LYS A 67 -3.42 5.72 -12.88
C LYS A 67 -2.72 7.01 -12.46
N THR A 68 -3.40 8.15 -12.49
CA THR A 68 -2.80 9.45 -12.14
C THR A 68 -2.33 9.48 -10.68
N ILE A 69 -3.16 8.97 -9.76
CA ILE A 69 -2.79 8.89 -8.33
C ILE A 69 -1.73 7.82 -8.12
N ALA A 70 -1.76 6.71 -8.87
CA ALA A 70 -0.74 5.67 -8.79
C ALA A 70 0.67 6.15 -9.20
N ASP A 71 0.75 6.96 -10.25
CA ASP A 71 1.99 7.62 -10.68
C ASP A 71 2.49 8.60 -9.61
N ALA A 72 1.60 9.44 -9.06
CA ALA A 72 1.93 10.37 -7.98
C ALA A 72 2.41 9.63 -6.71
N TYR A 73 1.77 8.52 -6.36
CA TYR A 73 2.14 7.66 -5.23
C TYR A 73 3.51 6.99 -5.44
N SER A 74 3.82 6.59 -6.67
CA SER A 74 5.09 5.94 -7.00
C SER A 74 6.26 6.92 -7.10
N SER A 75 5.96 8.20 -7.36
CA SER A 75 6.94 9.28 -7.46
C SER A 75 7.33 9.91 -6.12
N GLY A 76 6.60 9.57 -5.03
CA GLY A 76 6.78 10.10 -3.67
C GLY A 76 7.56 9.21 -2.68
#